data_AF-A0AAD5U8Z2-F1
#
_entry.id   AF-A0AAD5U8Z2-F1
#
_cell.length_a   1.000
_cell.length_b   1.000
_cell.length_c   1.000
_cell.angle_alpha   90.00
_cell.angle_beta   90.00
_cell.angle_gamma   90.00
#
_symmetry.space_group_name_H-M   'P 1'
#
loop_
_entity.id
_entity.type
_entity.pdbx_description
1 polymer ?
#
loop_
_entity_poly.entity_id
_entity_poly.type
_entity_poly.pdbx_seq_one_letter_code
_entity_poly.pdbx_strand_id
1 'polypeptide(L)'
;YITCQAGMKLKDLNAQLELYGRLLPNYGNVDGQKLGGLISTGTHGRSLNQGSFSSSIKSLTLYDGNGNKHDLDFDSTDPATIELCDAVGLSVGMLGIISVITFKTVPLYYLRMINSPQQLDWVIENWQELNEKSDYVEISYFPILDMCIIGRSERIILEKHENAHLDAPGPYKRNSERPHYLKVMLEAIVGLWYVSTFFFKFKLFRNMYHKVYQNALNTAQAEEYISMADDVIIENDSLELRHIEMDICFDFEQGPEFLKRMRQYFKENPKRTVNPVVDIRCSKEERFLLSGAHKRRAFWADFLCIRYGSKKNSSYHQEIHNLFKDMKFKRHWGKHSCMTPEEVQEIYGENLEKFLAIKQELDPKGTFKNEYLENLLGLSPTAKVANVKRKKSGKVAVAEMEEDED
;
A
#
# COMPACT_ATOMS: atom_id res chain seq x y z
N TYR A 1 16.60 18.95 -7.11
CA TYR A 1 16.72 17.53 -7.45
C TYR A 1 17.79 16.89 -6.56
N ILE A 2 17.77 15.58 -6.41
CA ILE A 2 18.87 14.81 -5.78
C ILE A 2 19.12 13.56 -6.62
N THR A 3 20.39 13.23 -6.87
CA THR A 3 20.80 12.03 -7.60
C THR A 3 21.50 11.07 -6.65
N CYS A 4 21.08 9.81 -6.68
CA CYS A 4 21.57 8.78 -5.75
C CYS A 4 21.56 7.39 -6.41
N GLN A 5 22.33 6.47 -5.84
CA GLN A 5 22.32 5.07 -6.28
C GLN A 5 21.04 4.38 -5.81
N ALA A 6 20.45 3.55 -6.66
CA ALA A 6 19.21 2.84 -6.36
C ALA A 6 19.31 1.85 -5.19
N GLY A 7 20.53 1.48 -4.79
CA GLY A 7 20.82 0.63 -3.65
C GLY A 7 20.75 1.33 -2.29
N MET A 8 20.72 2.66 -2.24
CA MET A 8 20.59 3.45 -1.01
C MET A 8 19.23 3.18 -0.35
N LYS A 9 19.15 3.23 0.98
CA LYS A 9 17.87 3.15 1.70
C LYS A 9 17.20 4.52 1.74
N LEU A 10 15.86 4.54 1.78
CA LEU A 10 15.10 5.79 1.86
C LEU A 10 15.50 6.62 3.10
N LYS A 11 15.68 5.98 4.26
CA LYS A 11 16.13 6.67 5.49
C LYS A 11 17.47 7.40 5.32
N ASP A 12 18.41 6.79 4.59
CA ASP A 12 19.74 7.36 4.38
C ASP A 12 19.64 8.55 3.41
N LEU A 13 18.77 8.46 2.39
CA LEU A 13 18.47 9.58 1.50
C LEU A 13 17.80 10.74 2.25
N ASN A 14 16.85 10.47 3.14
CA ASN A 14 16.16 11.49 3.92
C ASN A 14 17.14 12.26 4.81
N ALA A 15 18.03 11.55 5.51
CA ALA A 15 19.08 12.17 6.30
C ALA A 15 20.00 13.08 5.48
N GLN A 16 20.28 12.72 4.21
CA GLN A 16 21.04 13.62 3.32
C GLN A 16 20.22 14.83 2.89
N LEU A 17 18.94 14.67 2.55
CA LEU A 17 18.07 15.76 2.10
C LEU A 17 17.87 16.83 3.18
N GLU A 18 17.71 16.41 4.43
CA GLU A 18 17.53 17.29 5.57
C GLU A 18 18.70 18.27 5.72
N LEU A 19 19.95 17.82 5.51
CA LEU A 19 21.15 18.67 5.56
C LEU A 19 21.13 19.83 4.55
N TYR A 20 20.35 19.70 3.47
CA TYR A 20 20.19 20.73 2.45
C TYR A 20 18.87 21.50 2.59
N GLY A 21 18.11 21.29 3.66
CA GLY A 21 16.78 21.89 3.84
C GLY A 21 15.79 21.42 2.76
N ARG A 22 15.88 20.15 2.36
CA ARG A 22 15.05 19.54 1.30
C ARG A 22 14.33 18.32 1.84
N LEU A 23 13.23 17.97 1.18
CA LEU A 23 12.48 16.73 1.39
C LEU A 23 12.08 16.12 0.04
N LEU A 24 11.65 14.87 0.05
CA LEU A 24 10.88 14.29 -1.05
C LEU A 24 9.44 14.83 -1.00
N PRO A 25 8.74 14.90 -2.15
CA PRO A 25 7.36 15.37 -2.17
C PRO A 25 6.42 14.42 -1.43
N ASN A 26 6.67 13.11 -1.50
CA ASN A 26 5.84 12.06 -0.89
C ASN A 26 6.68 11.09 -0.05
N TYR A 27 6.06 10.49 0.95
CA TYR A 27 6.63 9.49 1.85
C TYR A 27 5.67 8.31 2.05
N GLY A 28 6.23 7.12 2.19
CA GLY A 28 5.50 5.94 2.68
C GLY A 28 5.65 5.83 4.20
N ASN A 29 4.88 4.95 4.83
CA ASN A 29 4.90 4.78 6.29
C ASN A 29 6.21 4.17 6.81
N VAL A 30 7.08 3.60 5.95
CA VAL A 30 8.37 3.00 6.33
C VAL A 30 9.50 3.46 5.41
N ASP A 31 10.72 3.58 5.95
CA ASP A 31 11.89 4.12 5.21
C ASP A 31 13.08 3.15 5.08
N GLY A 32 12.94 1.92 5.57
CA GLY A 32 13.99 0.90 5.52
C GLY A 32 14.25 0.30 4.13
N GLN A 33 13.39 0.59 3.15
CA GLN A 33 13.43 0.05 1.80
C GLN A 33 14.54 0.68 0.96
N LYS A 34 15.11 -0.09 0.02
CA LYS A 34 16.03 0.44 -1.00
C LYS A 34 15.25 1.15 -2.10
N LEU A 35 15.78 2.28 -2.60
CA LEU A 35 15.11 3.16 -3.55
C LEU A 35 14.67 2.46 -4.85
N GLY A 36 15.52 1.58 -5.40
CA GLY A 36 15.17 0.82 -6.60
C GLY A 36 14.00 -0.14 -6.39
N GLY A 37 13.92 -0.78 -5.22
CA GLY A 37 12.80 -1.64 -4.86
C GLY A 37 11.52 -0.83 -4.66
N LEU A 38 11.63 0.33 -4.03
CA LEU A 38 10.55 1.27 -3.73
C LEU A 38 9.82 1.74 -5.00
N ILE A 39 10.58 2.08 -6.05
CA ILE A 39 10.07 2.40 -7.38
C ILE A 39 9.45 1.15 -8.04
N SER A 40 10.19 0.03 -8.02
CA SER A 40 9.80 -1.18 -8.73
C SER A 40 8.48 -1.78 -8.25
N THR A 41 8.09 -1.52 -6.99
CA THR A 41 6.86 -2.06 -6.40
C THR A 41 5.71 -1.06 -6.30
N GLY A 42 5.91 0.19 -6.75
CA GLY A 42 4.88 1.23 -6.71
C GLY A 42 4.57 1.75 -5.30
N THR A 43 5.58 1.80 -4.42
CA THR A 43 5.39 2.35 -3.07
C THR A 43 4.85 3.78 -3.17
N HIS A 44 3.85 4.08 -2.34
CA HIS A 44 3.10 5.33 -2.34
C HIS A 44 2.77 5.74 -0.90
N GLY A 45 2.39 7.00 -0.72
CA GLY A 45 2.02 7.58 0.58
C GLY A 45 0.51 7.59 0.85
N ARG A 46 0.05 8.63 1.51
CA ARG A 46 -1.34 8.80 1.98
C ARG A 46 -1.94 10.15 1.59
N SER A 47 -1.73 10.55 0.33
CA SER A 47 -2.18 11.85 -0.19
C SER A 47 -2.85 11.71 -1.54
N LEU A 48 -4.07 12.22 -1.65
CA LEU A 48 -4.81 12.30 -2.91
C LEU A 48 -4.18 13.27 -3.93
N ASN A 49 -3.25 14.11 -3.47
CA ASN A 49 -2.54 15.09 -4.28
C ASN A 49 -1.18 14.57 -4.79
N GLN A 50 -0.75 13.38 -4.35
CA GLN A 50 0.56 12.82 -4.67
C GLN A 50 0.46 11.37 -5.18
N GLY A 51 1.26 11.04 -6.20
CA GLY A 51 1.34 9.68 -6.75
C GLY A 51 2.33 8.81 -5.96
N SER A 52 2.71 7.67 -6.52
CA SER A 52 3.80 6.85 -5.99
C SER A 52 5.13 7.62 -5.97
N PHE A 53 6.16 7.07 -5.33
CA PHE A 53 7.52 7.65 -5.40
C PHE A 53 8.01 7.80 -6.85
N SER A 54 7.55 6.93 -7.75
CA SER A 54 7.87 7.00 -9.17
C SER A 54 7.37 8.30 -9.83
N SER A 55 6.29 8.89 -9.32
CA SER A 55 5.79 10.19 -9.80
C SER A 55 6.75 11.36 -9.51
N SER A 56 7.68 11.17 -8.57
CA SER A 56 8.69 12.17 -8.20
C SER A 56 10.03 11.99 -8.92
N ILE A 57 10.15 10.98 -9.80
CA ILE A 57 11.37 10.76 -10.57
C ILE A 57 11.52 11.88 -11.61
N LYS A 58 12.73 12.44 -11.69
CA LYS A 58 13.16 13.29 -12.82
C LYS A 58 13.83 12.43 -13.88
N SER A 59 14.76 11.59 -13.47
CA SER A 59 15.43 10.66 -14.38
C SER A 59 15.90 9.41 -13.66
N LEU A 60 16.15 8.35 -14.41
CA LEU A 60 16.82 7.14 -13.91
C LEU A 60 17.69 6.50 -14.97
N THR A 61 18.64 5.69 -14.53
CA THR A 61 19.45 4.83 -15.39
C THR A 61 19.07 3.37 -15.19
N LEU A 62 18.61 2.73 -16.27
CA LEU A 62 18.27 1.31 -16.33
C LEU A 62 19.31 0.54 -17.14
N TYR A 63 19.71 -0.64 -16.66
CA TYR A 63 20.46 -1.62 -17.45
C TYR A 63 19.55 -2.79 -17.80
N ASP A 64 19.40 -3.06 -19.10
CA ASP A 64 18.50 -4.11 -19.61
C ASP A 64 19.16 -5.51 -19.64
N GLY A 65 18.41 -6.53 -20.08
CA GLY A 65 18.86 -7.92 -20.10
C GLY A 65 19.89 -8.22 -21.20
N ASN A 66 20.09 -7.29 -22.12
CA ASN A 66 21.14 -7.33 -23.14
C ASN A 66 22.41 -6.60 -22.70
N GLY A 67 22.38 -5.92 -21.54
CA GLY A 67 23.48 -5.11 -21.01
C GLY A 67 23.51 -3.68 -21.54
N ASN A 68 22.47 -3.23 -22.26
CA ASN A 68 22.39 -1.85 -22.73
C ASN A 68 22.00 -0.92 -21.59
N LYS A 69 22.56 0.30 -21.62
CA LYS A 69 22.23 1.37 -20.70
C LYS A 69 21.13 2.24 -21.31
N HIS A 70 20.08 2.51 -20.54
CA HIS A 70 18.99 3.42 -20.87
C HIS A 70 18.95 4.55 -19.84
N ASP A 71 19.23 5.77 -20.28
CA ASP A 71 19.07 6.98 -19.46
C ASP A 71 17.71 7.60 -19.77
N LEU A 72 16.79 7.50 -18.81
CA LEU A 72 15.39 7.86 -18.99
C LEU A 72 15.10 9.20 -18.32
N ASP A 73 14.60 10.17 -19.08
CA ASP A 73 14.02 11.41 -18.54
C ASP A 73 12.49 11.26 -18.44
N PHE A 74 11.97 11.36 -17.22
CA PHE A 74 10.53 11.21 -16.94
C PHE A 74 9.71 12.44 -17.36
N ASP A 75 10.37 13.55 -17.70
CA ASP A 75 9.74 14.72 -18.32
C ASP A 75 9.97 14.78 -19.85
N SER A 76 10.50 13.71 -20.46
CA SER A 76 10.70 13.65 -21.92
C SER A 76 9.38 13.80 -22.67
N THR A 77 9.43 14.45 -23.83
CA THR A 77 8.32 14.54 -24.79
C THR A 77 8.43 13.52 -25.92
N ASP A 78 9.51 12.76 -25.98
CA ASP A 78 9.71 11.70 -26.97
C ASP A 78 8.79 10.50 -26.65
N PRO A 79 7.93 10.04 -27.60
CA PRO A 79 6.97 8.97 -27.35
C PRO A 79 7.60 7.64 -26.90
N ALA A 80 8.76 7.25 -27.46
CA ALA A 80 9.41 5.98 -27.11
C ALA A 80 9.99 6.04 -25.68
N THR A 81 10.60 7.15 -25.31
CA THR A 81 11.10 7.39 -23.95
C THR A 81 9.94 7.42 -22.95
N ILE A 82 8.83 8.07 -23.31
CA ILE A 82 7.59 8.11 -22.52
C ILE A 82 7.08 6.69 -22.22
N GLU A 83 6.98 5.85 -23.24
CA GLU A 83 6.49 4.48 -23.10
C GLU A 83 7.39 3.65 -22.18
N LEU A 84 8.72 3.81 -22.33
CA LEU A 84 9.68 3.13 -21.47
C LEU A 84 9.62 3.64 -20.01
N CYS A 85 9.48 4.95 -19.79
CA CYS A 85 9.25 5.52 -18.46
C CYS A 85 7.96 4.98 -17.80
N ASP A 86 6.88 4.85 -18.57
CA ASP A 86 5.60 4.34 -18.09
C ASP A 86 5.67 2.87 -17.65
N ALA A 87 6.52 2.07 -18.31
CA ALA A 87 6.77 0.69 -17.91
C ALA A 87 7.74 0.61 -16.72
N VAL A 88 8.82 1.40 -16.71
CA VAL A 88 9.87 1.31 -15.69
C VAL A 88 9.47 1.89 -14.35
N GLY A 89 8.59 2.91 -14.34
CA GLY A 89 8.09 3.51 -13.10
C GLY A 89 7.35 2.54 -12.18
N LEU A 90 6.95 1.36 -12.67
CA LEU A 90 6.55 0.22 -11.84
C LEU A 90 6.92 -1.09 -12.55
N SER A 91 8.21 -1.43 -12.50
CA SER A 91 8.78 -2.52 -13.30
C SER A 91 8.72 -3.91 -12.65
N VAL A 92 8.39 -4.00 -11.37
CA VAL A 92 8.48 -5.22 -10.53
C VAL A 92 9.82 -5.96 -10.65
N GLY A 93 10.88 -5.25 -11.06
CA GLY A 93 12.23 -5.78 -11.29
C GLY A 93 12.40 -6.60 -12.57
N MET A 94 11.39 -6.68 -13.44
CA MET A 94 11.41 -7.55 -14.63
C MET A 94 12.00 -6.91 -15.89
N LEU A 95 12.17 -5.58 -15.91
CA LEU A 95 12.62 -4.83 -17.09
C LEU A 95 14.13 -4.55 -17.09
N GLY A 96 14.81 -4.75 -15.97
CA GLY A 96 16.21 -4.39 -15.83
C GLY A 96 16.61 -4.03 -14.41
N ILE A 97 17.88 -3.64 -14.26
CA ILE A 97 18.43 -3.12 -13.01
C ILE A 97 18.44 -1.59 -13.07
N ILE A 98 17.67 -0.96 -12.18
CA ILE A 98 17.78 0.48 -11.92
C ILE A 98 19.04 0.69 -11.10
N SER A 99 19.97 1.52 -11.60
CA SER A 99 21.27 1.75 -10.95
C SER A 99 21.35 3.12 -10.27
N VAL A 100 20.84 4.16 -10.94
CA VAL A 100 20.89 5.55 -10.49
C VAL A 100 19.51 6.17 -10.67
N ILE A 101 19.09 7.00 -9.71
CA ILE A 101 17.81 7.70 -9.73
C ILE A 101 18.06 9.16 -9.38
N THR A 102 17.40 10.06 -10.10
CA THR A 102 17.28 11.47 -9.76
C THR A 102 15.85 11.79 -9.35
N PHE A 103 15.65 12.20 -8.10
CA PHE A 103 14.34 12.62 -7.58
C PHE A 103 14.15 14.14 -7.66
N LYS A 104 12.92 14.55 -7.98
CA LYS A 104 12.38 15.88 -7.68
C LYS A 104 12.29 16.01 -6.16
N THR A 105 12.74 17.16 -5.65
CA THR A 105 12.72 17.46 -4.22
C THR A 105 11.94 18.74 -3.98
N VAL A 106 11.44 18.93 -2.77
CA VAL A 106 10.74 20.13 -2.33
C VAL A 106 11.52 20.80 -1.20
N PRO A 107 11.33 22.11 -0.93
CA PRO A 107 11.84 22.72 0.29
C PRO A 107 11.31 21.95 1.49
N LEU A 108 12.13 21.84 2.54
CA LEU A 108 11.71 21.28 3.81
C LEU A 108 10.49 22.03 4.34
N TYR A 109 9.52 21.29 4.85
CA TYR A 109 8.27 21.81 5.38
C TYR A 109 7.80 20.97 6.55
N TYR A 110 6.88 21.56 7.31
CA TYR A 110 6.35 20.99 8.53
C TYR A 110 4.88 20.65 8.32
N LEU A 111 4.44 19.62 9.03
CA LEU A 111 3.07 19.16 9.04
C LEU A 111 2.51 19.29 10.45
N ARG A 112 1.27 19.77 10.55
CA ARG A 112 0.44 19.62 11.73
C ARG A 112 -0.41 18.37 11.55
N MET A 113 -0.19 17.36 12.41
CA MET A 113 -0.97 16.12 12.45
C MET A 113 -2.09 16.26 13.48
N ILE A 114 -3.29 15.80 13.12
CA ILE A 114 -4.46 15.73 13.98
C ILE A 114 -5.08 14.34 13.84
N ASN A 115 -5.13 13.59 14.94
CA ASN A 115 -5.87 12.34 15.02
C ASN A 115 -7.28 12.60 15.58
N SER A 116 -8.31 12.11 14.89
CA SER A 116 -9.69 12.28 15.33
C SER A 116 -10.51 11.00 15.15
N PRO A 117 -11.17 10.49 16.22
CA PRO A 117 -12.09 9.38 16.09
C PRO A 117 -13.41 9.84 15.47
N GLN A 118 -13.95 9.05 14.54
CA GLN A 118 -15.23 9.31 13.90
C GLN A 118 -16.04 8.02 13.74
N GLN A 119 -17.37 8.15 13.71
CA GLN A 119 -18.25 7.03 13.33
C GLN A 119 -18.02 6.67 11.87
N LEU A 120 -18.12 5.39 11.52
CA LEU A 120 -17.92 4.97 10.12
C LEU A 120 -18.96 5.64 9.18
N ASP A 121 -20.19 5.88 9.63
CA ASP A 121 -21.20 6.61 8.83
C ASP A 121 -20.74 8.01 8.46
N TRP A 122 -20.13 8.72 9.41
CA TRP A 122 -19.59 10.05 9.17
C TRP A 122 -18.48 10.01 8.11
N VAL A 123 -17.59 9.01 8.15
CA VAL A 123 -16.52 8.83 7.15
C VAL A 123 -17.11 8.56 5.77
N ILE A 124 -18.13 7.72 5.67
CA ILE A 124 -18.82 7.41 4.42
C ILE A 124 -19.46 8.68 3.83
N GLU A 125 -20.13 9.49 4.66
CA GLU A 125 -20.79 10.72 4.25
C GLU A 125 -19.80 11.83 3.85
N ASN A 126 -18.65 11.90 4.52
CA ASN A 126 -17.64 12.95 4.32
C ASN A 126 -16.43 12.48 3.50
N TRP A 127 -16.52 11.34 2.83
CA TRP A 127 -15.40 10.69 2.12
C TRP A 127 -14.63 11.63 1.20
N GLN A 128 -15.35 12.37 0.35
CA GLN A 128 -14.75 13.28 -0.62
C GLN A 128 -14.09 14.48 0.07
N GLU A 129 -14.85 15.20 0.90
CA GLU A 129 -14.38 16.40 1.59
C GLU A 129 -13.14 16.11 2.45
N LEU A 130 -13.17 15.00 3.19
CA LEU A 130 -12.09 14.59 4.08
C LEU A 130 -10.76 14.45 3.32
N ASN A 131 -10.77 13.74 2.19
CA ASN A 131 -9.57 13.44 1.42
C ASN A 131 -9.11 14.62 0.55
N GLU A 132 -10.00 15.53 0.15
CA GLU A 132 -9.66 16.68 -0.72
C GLU A 132 -9.15 17.90 0.06
N LYS A 133 -9.60 18.09 1.31
CA LYS A 133 -9.22 19.28 2.11
C LYS A 133 -7.88 19.17 2.83
N SER A 134 -7.40 17.95 3.10
CA SER A 134 -6.15 17.75 3.84
C SER A 134 -5.02 17.34 2.89
N ASP A 135 -3.78 17.73 3.20
CA ASP A 135 -2.63 17.31 2.38
C ASP A 135 -2.40 15.81 2.44
N TYR A 136 -2.56 15.22 3.64
CA TYR A 136 -2.44 13.79 3.89
C TYR A 136 -3.58 13.29 4.77
N VAL A 137 -4.12 12.11 4.42
CA VAL A 137 -5.20 11.45 5.16
C VAL A 137 -4.95 9.96 5.23
N GLU A 138 -5.04 9.43 6.44
CA GLU A 138 -5.13 7.99 6.70
C GLU A 138 -6.35 7.71 7.57
N ILE A 139 -7.07 6.65 7.22
CA ILE A 139 -8.28 6.23 7.93
C ILE A 139 -8.06 4.79 8.38
N SER A 140 -7.91 4.59 9.68
CA SER A 140 -7.86 3.26 10.29
C SER A 140 -9.26 2.87 10.75
N TYR A 141 -9.90 1.92 10.07
CA TYR A 141 -11.22 1.42 10.45
C TYR A 141 -11.11 0.28 11.47
N PHE A 142 -11.86 0.40 12.56
CA PHE A 142 -11.95 -0.54 13.68
C PHE A 142 -13.34 -1.21 13.71
N PRO A 143 -13.52 -2.37 13.05
CA PRO A 143 -14.84 -2.97 12.85
C PRO A 143 -15.54 -3.39 14.13
N ILE A 144 -14.78 -3.76 15.17
CA ILE A 144 -15.35 -4.13 16.46
C ILE A 144 -16.10 -2.96 17.11
N LEU A 145 -15.70 -1.71 16.82
CA LEU A 145 -16.33 -0.50 17.36
C LEU A 145 -17.24 0.20 16.36
N ASP A 146 -17.23 -0.19 15.09
CA ASP A 146 -17.85 0.55 13.98
C ASP A 146 -17.36 2.01 13.89
N MET A 147 -16.08 2.22 14.26
CA MET A 147 -15.42 3.52 14.37
C MET A 147 -14.17 3.57 13.51
N CYS A 148 -13.76 4.78 13.12
CA CYS A 148 -12.51 5.07 12.45
C CYS A 148 -11.64 5.99 13.30
N ILE A 149 -10.33 5.82 13.25
CA ILE A 149 -9.38 6.89 13.58
C ILE A 149 -8.98 7.54 12.27
N ILE A 150 -9.11 8.86 12.19
CA ILE A 150 -8.70 9.63 11.02
C ILE A 150 -7.48 10.46 11.39
N GLY A 151 -6.33 10.11 10.82
CA GLY A 151 -5.12 10.91 10.87
C GLY A 151 -5.08 11.88 9.70
N ARG A 152 -5.09 13.18 9.99
CA ARG A 152 -4.99 14.25 8.98
C ARG A 152 -3.74 15.05 9.21
N SER A 153 -2.98 15.31 8.15
CA SER A 153 -1.85 16.24 8.21
C SER A 153 -2.01 17.36 7.21
N GLU A 154 -1.74 18.58 7.68
CA GLU A 154 -1.80 19.81 6.89
C GLU A 154 -0.43 20.50 6.94
N ARG A 155 0.03 20.99 5.79
CA ARG A 155 1.26 21.78 5.71
C ARG A 155 1.06 23.10 6.41
N ILE A 156 2.02 23.43 7.28
CA ILE A 156 2.09 24.72 7.94
C ILE A 156 3.29 25.51 7.42
N ILE A 157 3.09 26.82 7.27
CA ILE A 157 4.20 27.76 7.05
C ILE A 157 4.63 28.22 8.43
N LEU A 158 5.81 27.81 8.86
CA LEU A 158 6.45 28.42 10.01
C LEU A 158 6.92 29.82 9.57
N GLU A 159 6.22 30.87 9.97
CA GLU A 159 6.79 32.22 9.86
C GLU A 159 8.12 32.24 10.61
N LYS A 160 9.11 32.95 10.05
CA LYS A 160 10.50 33.02 10.52
C LYS A 160 10.57 33.30 12.03
N HIS A 161 10.55 32.25 12.84
CA HIS A 161 11.23 32.27 14.12
C HIS A 161 12.70 32.01 13.81
N GLU A 162 13.45 33.10 13.70
CA GLU A 162 14.92 33.08 13.79
C GLU A 162 15.28 32.19 14.98
N ASN A 163 15.99 31.07 14.71
CA ASN A 163 16.36 29.98 15.65
C ASN A 163 15.41 28.75 15.75
N ALA A 164 14.56 28.50 14.74
CA ALA A 164 13.71 27.31 14.65
C ALA A 164 14.44 25.94 14.52
N HIS A 165 15.75 25.88 14.75
CA HIS A 165 16.47 24.60 14.91
C HIS A 165 16.64 24.15 16.36
N LEU A 166 16.45 24.99 17.40
CA LEU A 166 16.61 24.50 18.78
C LEU A 166 15.70 25.12 19.86
N ASP A 167 14.98 26.22 19.64
CA ASP A 167 14.25 26.88 20.76
C ASP A 167 12.88 27.47 20.37
N ALA A 168 11.93 26.63 19.90
CA ALA A 168 10.53 27.04 19.71
C ALA A 168 9.65 26.56 20.88
N PRO A 169 8.93 27.44 21.60
CA PRO A 169 7.99 27.03 22.65
C PRO A 169 6.65 26.59 22.02
N GLY A 170 6.50 25.29 21.75
CA GLY A 170 5.28 24.61 21.25
C GLY A 170 5.52 23.09 21.19
N PRO A 171 4.51 22.20 21.03
CA PRO A 171 4.64 20.75 21.22
C PRO A 171 5.31 20.07 20.01
N TYR A 172 6.54 20.47 19.73
CA TYR A 172 7.39 19.84 18.75
C TYR A 172 7.85 18.50 19.32
N LYS A 173 7.40 17.39 18.72
CA LYS A 173 7.75 16.03 19.17
C LYS A 173 8.34 15.27 18.01
N ARG A 174 9.62 14.87 18.13
CA ARG A 174 10.21 13.89 17.23
C ARG A 174 9.44 12.57 17.35
N ASN A 175 9.40 11.76 16.29
CA ASN A 175 8.72 10.46 16.36
C ASN A 175 9.19 9.61 17.57
N SER A 176 10.50 9.62 17.87
CA SER A 176 11.09 8.96 19.04
C SER A 176 10.55 9.40 20.41
N GLU A 177 9.90 10.57 20.48
CA GLU A 177 9.37 11.18 21.71
C GLU A 177 7.84 11.03 21.81
N ARG A 178 7.18 10.41 20.82
CA ARG A 178 5.74 10.20 20.81
C ARG A 178 5.38 8.96 21.64
N PRO A 179 4.30 8.99 22.45
CA PRO A 179 3.80 7.77 23.07
C PRO A 179 3.33 6.79 21.97
N HIS A 180 3.88 5.57 21.93
CA HIS A 180 3.63 4.60 20.85
C HIS A 180 2.29 3.86 21.06
N TYR A 181 1.18 4.60 21.15
CA TYR A 181 -0.13 4.02 21.46
C TYR A 181 -0.56 2.98 20.42
N LEU A 182 -0.23 3.16 19.14
CA LEU A 182 -0.52 2.20 18.08
C LEU A 182 0.24 0.89 18.30
N LYS A 183 1.51 0.97 18.73
CA LYS A 183 2.30 -0.19 19.13
C LYS A 183 1.73 -0.89 20.36
N VAL A 184 1.40 -0.14 21.42
CA VAL A 184 0.75 -0.69 22.63
C VAL A 184 -0.60 -1.34 22.29
N MET A 185 -1.35 -0.72 21.39
CA MET A 185 -2.64 -1.22 20.90
C MET A 185 -2.44 -2.50 20.10
N LEU A 186 -1.52 -2.52 19.13
CA LEU A 186 -1.23 -3.70 18.32
C LEU A 186 -0.68 -4.85 19.19
N GLU A 187 0.22 -4.57 20.15
CA GLU A 187 0.71 -5.54 21.12
C GLU A 187 -0.42 -6.08 22.03
N ALA A 188 -1.35 -5.21 22.47
CA ALA A 188 -2.53 -5.63 23.22
C ALA A 188 -3.48 -6.47 22.36
N ILE A 189 -3.69 -6.10 21.10
CA ILE A 189 -4.52 -6.84 20.12
C ILE A 189 -3.92 -8.22 19.83
N VAL A 190 -2.60 -8.31 19.66
CA VAL A 190 -1.83 -9.54 19.49
C VAL A 190 -1.95 -10.44 20.72
N GLY A 191 -1.72 -9.88 21.91
CA GLY A 191 -1.84 -10.60 23.18
C GLY A 191 -3.26 -11.10 23.43
N LEU A 192 -4.26 -10.31 23.06
CA LEU A 192 -5.65 -10.70 23.16
C LEU A 192 -6.04 -11.73 22.08
N TRP A 193 -5.50 -11.67 20.85
CA TRP A 193 -5.81 -12.62 19.77
C TRP A 193 -5.46 -14.06 20.17
N TYR A 194 -4.32 -14.24 20.85
CA TYR A 194 -3.91 -15.50 21.50
C TYR A 194 -5.00 -16.08 22.40
N VAL A 195 -5.72 -15.23 23.12
CA VAL A 195 -6.80 -15.64 24.03
C VAL A 195 -8.10 -15.87 23.25
N SER A 196 -8.40 -15.06 22.24
CA SER A 196 -9.67 -15.10 21.50
C SER A 196 -9.84 -16.28 20.54
N THR A 197 -8.76 -16.83 19.97
CA THR A 197 -8.85 -17.99 19.08
C THR A 197 -9.44 -19.21 19.81
N PHE A 198 -9.35 -19.24 21.15
CA PHE A 198 -10.01 -20.21 22.01
C PHE A 198 -11.27 -19.67 22.73
N PHE A 199 -11.29 -18.39 23.13
CA PHE A 199 -12.30 -17.84 24.05
C PHE A 199 -13.25 -16.76 23.46
N PHE A 200 -13.18 -16.42 22.17
CA PHE A 200 -14.06 -15.36 21.59
C PHE A 200 -15.55 -15.71 21.60
N LYS A 201 -15.90 -17.00 21.77
CA LYS A 201 -17.29 -17.44 21.97
C LYS A 201 -17.90 -16.94 23.29
N PHE A 202 -17.09 -16.49 24.25
CA PHE A 202 -17.55 -16.06 25.56
C PHE A 202 -17.77 -14.54 25.61
N LYS A 203 -19.02 -14.13 25.88
CA LYS A 203 -19.49 -12.73 25.95
C LYS A 203 -18.62 -11.82 26.83
N LEU A 204 -18.04 -12.36 27.90
CA LEU A 204 -17.16 -11.64 28.82
C LEU A 204 -15.88 -11.13 28.12
N PHE A 205 -15.27 -11.96 27.29
CA PHE A 205 -14.07 -11.58 26.54
C PHE A 205 -14.38 -10.50 25.51
N ARG A 206 -15.50 -10.60 24.78
CA ARG A 206 -15.93 -9.55 23.85
C ARG A 206 -16.07 -8.18 24.54
N ASN A 207 -16.67 -8.14 25.73
CA ASN A 207 -16.83 -6.90 26.49
C ASN A 207 -15.50 -6.31 26.97
N MET A 208 -14.54 -7.16 27.37
CA MET A 208 -13.19 -6.72 27.71
C MET A 208 -12.47 -6.12 26.50
N TYR A 209 -12.56 -6.78 25.35
CA TYR A 209 -12.04 -6.30 24.06
C TYR A 209 -12.59 -4.93 23.70
N HIS A 210 -13.91 -4.74 23.73
CA HIS A 210 -14.54 -3.43 23.48
C HIS A 210 -13.95 -2.34 24.39
N LYS A 211 -13.77 -2.61 25.69
CA LYS A 211 -13.19 -1.63 26.62
C LYS A 211 -11.74 -1.26 26.28
N VAL A 212 -10.92 -2.24 25.89
CA VAL A 212 -9.52 -2.00 25.49
C VAL A 212 -9.47 -1.11 24.26
N TYR A 213 -10.23 -1.45 23.21
CA TYR A 213 -10.29 -0.62 22.00
C TYR A 213 -10.88 0.77 22.27
N GLN A 214 -11.92 0.88 23.11
CA GLN A 214 -12.52 2.17 23.45
C GLN A 214 -11.53 3.08 24.20
N ASN A 215 -10.77 2.53 25.14
CA ASN A 215 -9.73 3.28 25.83
C ASN A 215 -8.62 3.72 24.86
N ALA A 216 -8.25 2.87 23.91
CA ALA A 216 -7.27 3.22 22.88
C ALA A 216 -7.78 4.37 21.99
N LEU A 217 -9.05 4.35 21.57
CA LEU A 217 -9.66 5.46 20.82
C LEU A 217 -9.63 6.78 21.59
N ASN A 218 -10.00 6.75 22.88
CA ASN A 218 -10.02 7.96 23.70
C ASN A 218 -8.62 8.58 23.85
N THR A 219 -7.57 7.76 23.88
CA THR A 219 -6.19 8.24 23.90
C THR A 219 -5.77 8.81 22.55
N ALA A 220 -6.10 8.13 21.44
CA ALA A 220 -5.78 8.60 20.09
C ALA A 220 -6.45 9.94 19.75
N GLN A 221 -7.62 10.23 20.34
CA GLN A 221 -8.33 11.51 20.20
C GLN A 221 -7.53 12.72 20.73
N ALA A 222 -6.56 12.51 21.61
CA ALA A 222 -5.82 13.59 22.26
C ALA A 222 -4.57 14.05 21.50
N GLU A 223 -4.31 13.51 20.30
CA GLU A 223 -3.05 13.75 19.60
C GLU A 223 -3.17 14.81 18.50
N GLU A 224 -2.66 15.99 18.81
CA GLU A 224 -2.28 17.03 17.87
C GLU A 224 -0.81 17.37 18.09
N TYR A 225 -0.02 17.38 17.02
CA TYR A 225 1.39 17.76 17.09
C TYR A 225 1.90 18.31 15.77
N ILE A 226 3.06 18.96 15.84
CA ILE A 226 3.76 19.51 14.69
C ILE A 226 5.14 18.86 14.62
N SER A 227 5.52 18.39 13.44
CA SER A 227 6.89 17.96 13.15
C SER A 227 7.24 18.17 11.67
N MET A 228 8.46 17.81 11.29
CA MET A 228 8.92 17.77 9.91
C MET A 228 8.11 16.72 9.14
N ALA A 229 7.82 16.98 7.86
CA ALA A 229 6.83 16.18 7.14
C ALA A 229 7.14 14.68 7.08
N ASP A 230 8.40 14.31 6.89
CA ASP A 230 8.83 12.90 6.90
C ASP A 230 8.73 12.27 8.29
N ASP A 231 9.04 13.00 9.37
CA ASP A 231 8.87 12.55 10.76
C ASP A 231 7.39 12.43 11.17
N VAL A 232 6.48 13.16 10.51
CA VAL A 232 5.02 12.98 10.67
C VAL A 232 4.53 11.74 9.91
N ILE A 233 5.00 11.53 8.68
CA ILE A 233 4.48 10.48 7.79
C ILE A 233 5.15 9.12 8.00
N ILE A 234 6.44 9.08 8.34
CA ILE A 234 7.17 7.82 8.54
C ILE A 234 6.95 7.34 9.97
N GLU A 235 6.40 6.14 10.08
CA GLU A 235 6.18 5.45 11.34
C GLU A 235 7.29 4.40 11.49
N ASN A 236 8.43 4.82 12.05
CA ASN A 236 9.61 3.97 12.20
C ASN A 236 9.55 2.99 13.38
N ASP A 237 8.37 2.80 13.95
CA ASP A 237 8.13 1.73 14.88
C ASP A 237 7.93 0.44 14.11
N SER A 238 9.04 -0.26 13.88
CA SER A 238 8.99 -1.65 13.50
C SER A 238 8.16 -2.39 14.54
N LEU A 239 6.91 -2.70 14.21
CA LEU A 239 6.19 -3.78 14.85
C LEU A 239 7.11 -4.99 14.75
N GLU A 240 7.68 -5.43 15.88
CA GLU A 240 8.52 -6.63 15.93
C GLU A 240 7.74 -7.88 15.51
N LEU A 241 6.41 -7.74 15.43
CA LEU A 241 5.48 -8.73 14.92
C LEU A 241 5.57 -8.84 13.40
N ARG A 242 6.16 -9.95 12.95
CA ARG A 242 6.10 -10.37 11.55
C ARG A 242 4.65 -10.61 11.15
N HIS A 243 4.20 -9.90 10.13
CA HIS A 243 2.86 -10.02 9.56
C HIS A 243 2.92 -10.17 8.04
N ILE A 244 1.78 -10.47 7.43
CA ILE A 244 1.56 -10.42 5.99
C ILE A 244 0.45 -9.42 5.76
N GLU A 245 0.69 -8.46 4.88
CA GLU A 245 -0.29 -7.45 4.49
C GLU A 245 -0.75 -7.69 3.05
N MET A 246 -2.05 -7.55 2.84
CA MET A 246 -2.65 -7.44 1.52
C MET A 246 -3.13 -6.02 1.32
N ASP A 247 -2.69 -5.37 0.25
CA ASP A 247 -3.07 -4.00 -0.07
C ASP A 247 -3.69 -3.98 -1.48
N ILE A 248 -4.93 -3.49 -1.54
CA ILE A 248 -5.76 -3.49 -2.75
C ILE A 248 -6.26 -2.08 -3.06
N CYS A 249 -6.36 -1.78 -4.35
CA CYS A 249 -6.52 -0.45 -4.88
C CYS A 249 -7.80 -0.35 -5.71
N PHE A 250 -8.63 0.63 -5.41
CA PHE A 250 -9.91 0.89 -6.06
C PHE A 250 -9.96 2.30 -6.60
N ASP A 251 -10.94 2.59 -7.45
CA ASP A 251 -11.25 3.95 -7.86
C ASP A 251 -11.66 4.75 -6.64
N PHE A 252 -11.23 6.02 -6.56
CA PHE A 252 -11.50 6.86 -5.38
C PHE A 252 -13.00 6.91 -5.01
N GLU A 253 -13.89 6.93 -6.00
CA GLU A 253 -15.34 7.03 -5.77
C GLU A 253 -16.00 5.74 -5.24
N GLN A 254 -15.28 4.63 -5.26
CA GLN A 254 -15.77 3.36 -4.72
C GLN A 254 -15.64 3.28 -3.18
N GLY A 255 -14.97 4.23 -2.53
CA GLY A 255 -14.67 4.21 -1.09
C GLY A 255 -15.90 4.05 -0.19
N PRO A 256 -16.97 4.84 -0.36
CA PRO A 256 -18.19 4.71 0.43
C PRO A 256 -18.85 3.33 0.32
N GLU A 257 -18.90 2.75 -0.89
CA GLU A 257 -19.46 1.41 -1.12
C GLU A 257 -18.58 0.32 -0.50
N PHE A 258 -17.26 0.44 -0.66
CA PHE A 258 -16.28 -0.46 -0.04
C PHE A 258 -16.47 -0.51 1.50
N LEU A 259 -16.58 0.66 2.15
CA LEU A 259 -16.77 0.76 3.59
C LEU A 259 -18.08 0.12 4.08
N LYS A 260 -19.17 0.30 3.34
CA LYS A 260 -20.46 -0.35 3.63
C LYS A 260 -20.35 -1.87 3.55
N ARG A 261 -19.72 -2.40 2.50
CA ARG A 261 -19.48 -3.84 2.33
C ARG A 261 -18.56 -4.39 3.42
N MET A 262 -17.51 -3.67 3.80
CA MET A 262 -16.63 -4.06 4.91
C MET A 262 -17.41 -4.17 6.23
N ARG A 263 -18.25 -3.17 6.55
CA ARG A 263 -19.11 -3.22 7.74
C ARG A 263 -20.03 -4.44 7.71
N GLN A 264 -20.69 -4.72 6.59
CA GLN A 264 -21.58 -5.87 6.47
C GLN A 264 -20.83 -7.19 6.64
N TYR A 265 -19.68 -7.34 5.99
CA TYR A 265 -18.83 -8.52 6.13
C TYR A 265 -18.44 -8.79 7.59
N PHE A 266 -18.05 -7.77 8.35
CA PHE A 266 -17.71 -7.94 9.76
C PHE A 266 -18.90 -8.22 10.67
N LYS A 267 -20.09 -7.70 10.35
CA LYS A 267 -21.34 -8.05 11.03
C LYS A 267 -21.69 -9.54 10.84
N GLU A 268 -21.50 -10.05 9.64
CA GLU A 268 -21.74 -11.47 9.30
C GLU A 268 -20.62 -12.39 9.80
N ASN A 269 -19.41 -11.85 9.98
CA ASN A 269 -18.24 -12.58 10.43
C ASN A 269 -17.63 -11.99 11.72
N PRO A 270 -18.33 -12.00 12.87
CA PRO A 270 -17.83 -11.38 14.11
C PRO A 270 -16.47 -11.92 14.58
N LYS A 271 -16.15 -13.19 14.29
CA LYS A 271 -14.84 -13.78 14.61
C LYS A 271 -13.67 -13.07 13.90
N ARG A 272 -13.94 -12.39 12.78
CA ARG A 272 -12.94 -11.68 11.99
C ARG A 272 -12.63 -10.31 12.58
N THR A 273 -13.47 -9.73 13.46
CA THR A 273 -13.24 -8.37 14.02
C THR A 273 -12.09 -8.27 15.01
N VAL A 274 -11.54 -9.41 15.43
CA VAL A 274 -10.44 -9.48 16.41
C VAL A 274 -9.10 -9.04 15.79
N ASN A 275 -8.98 -9.11 14.47
CA ASN A 275 -7.72 -8.90 13.77
C ASN A 275 -7.77 -8.14 12.43
N PRO A 276 -8.61 -7.11 12.22
CA PRO A 276 -8.39 -6.25 11.06
C PRO A 276 -8.68 -4.79 11.41
N VAL A 277 -7.61 -4.09 11.77
CA VAL A 277 -7.57 -2.68 11.38
C VAL A 277 -7.47 -2.69 9.85
N VAL A 278 -8.34 -1.92 9.19
CA VAL A 278 -8.23 -1.68 7.76
C VAL A 278 -7.72 -0.27 7.59
N ASP A 279 -6.49 -0.15 7.12
CA ASP A 279 -5.86 1.15 6.89
C ASP A 279 -6.13 1.60 5.48
N ILE A 280 -6.79 2.75 5.36
CA ILE A 280 -7.25 3.31 4.11
C ILE A 280 -6.48 4.58 3.82
N ARG A 281 -5.88 4.64 2.62
CA ARG A 281 -5.05 5.74 2.16
C ARG A 281 -5.42 6.10 0.73
N CYS A 282 -5.20 7.34 0.33
CA CYS A 282 -5.47 7.78 -1.03
C CYS A 282 -4.18 8.12 -1.80
N SER A 283 -4.25 8.03 -3.13
CA SER A 283 -3.20 8.48 -4.04
C SER A 283 -3.77 9.21 -5.25
N LYS A 284 -2.97 10.14 -5.78
CA LYS A 284 -3.24 10.77 -7.08
C LYS A 284 -3.19 9.74 -8.21
N GLU A 285 -3.84 10.06 -9.32
CA GLU A 285 -3.59 9.40 -10.60
C GLU A 285 -2.12 9.43 -11.02
N GLU A 286 -1.70 8.37 -11.71
CA GLU A 286 -0.36 8.28 -12.30
C GLU A 286 -0.38 7.56 -13.65
N ARG A 287 0.75 7.57 -14.35
CA ARG A 287 0.86 7.09 -15.74
C ARG A 287 1.44 5.68 -15.91
N PHE A 288 1.94 5.06 -14.84
CA PHE A 288 2.68 3.80 -14.93
C PHE A 288 1.79 2.61 -15.26
N LEU A 289 2.22 1.75 -16.19
CA LEU A 289 1.38 0.71 -16.80
C LEU A 289 0.76 -0.25 -15.77
N LEU A 290 1.57 -0.71 -14.83
CA LEU A 290 1.17 -1.66 -13.80
C LEU A 290 0.63 -0.99 -12.52
N SER A 291 0.47 0.32 -12.51
CA SER A 291 -0.02 1.02 -11.31
C SER A 291 -1.50 0.72 -11.02
N GLY A 292 -1.79 0.58 -9.72
CA GLY A 292 -3.14 0.67 -9.17
C GLY A 292 -3.85 1.96 -9.57
N ALA A 293 -3.17 3.10 -9.43
CA ALA A 293 -3.68 4.44 -9.73
C ALA A 293 -3.47 4.88 -11.20
N HIS A 294 -3.24 3.93 -12.13
CA HIS A 294 -3.05 4.27 -13.55
C HIS A 294 -4.25 5.04 -14.12
N LYS A 295 -4.05 6.31 -14.47
CA LYS A 295 -5.03 7.26 -15.03
C LYS A 295 -6.31 7.41 -14.20
N ARG A 296 -6.21 7.26 -12.88
CA ARG A 296 -7.32 7.45 -11.96
C ARG A 296 -6.87 7.83 -10.56
N ARG A 297 -7.62 8.71 -9.89
CA ARG A 297 -7.52 8.86 -8.44
C ARG A 297 -7.90 7.54 -7.78
N ALA A 298 -7.20 7.19 -6.72
CA ALA A 298 -7.34 5.90 -6.09
C ALA A 298 -7.42 5.98 -4.57
N PHE A 299 -8.10 5.02 -3.97
CA PHE A 299 -7.85 4.65 -2.59
C PHE A 299 -7.27 3.24 -2.50
N TRP A 300 -6.53 3.01 -1.45
CA TRP A 300 -5.82 1.79 -1.09
C TRP A 300 -6.36 1.33 0.26
N ALA A 301 -6.63 0.04 0.39
CA ALA A 301 -7.06 -0.58 1.63
C ALA A 301 -6.08 -1.69 2.00
N ASP A 302 -5.35 -1.47 3.09
CA ASP A 302 -4.41 -2.42 3.65
C ASP A 302 -5.11 -3.31 4.68
N PHE A 303 -4.89 -4.61 4.56
CA PHE A 303 -5.41 -5.65 5.40
C PHE A 303 -4.24 -6.39 6.06
N LEU A 304 -4.02 -6.10 7.33
CA LEU A 304 -2.97 -6.75 8.11
C LEU A 304 -3.43 -8.13 8.58
N CYS A 305 -2.58 -9.14 8.35
CA CYS A 305 -2.75 -10.49 8.89
C CYS A 305 -1.49 -10.91 9.64
N ILE A 306 -1.59 -10.98 10.98
CA ILE A 306 -0.47 -11.41 11.82
C ILE A 306 -0.07 -12.85 11.49
N ARG A 307 1.22 -13.09 11.22
CA ARG A 307 1.73 -14.41 10.88
C ARG A 307 2.17 -15.14 12.15
N TYR A 308 1.58 -16.30 12.41
CA TYR A 308 2.00 -17.18 13.52
C TYR A 308 2.55 -18.50 12.99
N GLY A 309 3.84 -18.75 13.22
CA GLY A 309 4.53 -19.99 12.82
C GLY A 309 4.71 -20.16 11.31
N SER A 310 4.83 -21.41 10.85
CA SER A 310 5.03 -21.77 9.44
C SER A 310 3.74 -21.76 8.61
N LYS A 311 2.56 -21.71 9.23
CA LYS A 311 1.27 -21.75 8.52
C LYS A 311 0.86 -20.35 8.05
N LYS A 312 0.72 -20.19 6.74
CA LYS A 312 0.09 -19.00 6.15
C LYS A 312 -1.40 -19.00 6.55
N ASN A 313 -1.85 -18.00 7.31
CA ASN A 313 -3.26 -17.82 7.58
C ASN A 313 -3.93 -17.10 6.39
N SER A 314 -3.90 -17.72 5.20
CA SER A 314 -4.28 -17.10 3.93
C SER A 314 -5.79 -17.03 3.68
N SER A 315 -6.62 -17.62 4.54
CA SER A 315 -8.08 -17.64 4.36
C SER A 315 -8.70 -16.25 4.42
N TYR A 316 -8.17 -15.36 5.28
CA TYR A 316 -8.70 -14.00 5.41
C TYR A 316 -8.50 -13.17 4.14
N HIS A 317 -7.30 -13.14 3.59
CA HIS A 317 -7.03 -12.45 2.32
C HIS A 317 -7.85 -13.03 1.16
N GLN A 318 -8.08 -14.35 1.15
CA GLN A 318 -8.95 -14.97 0.15
C GLN A 318 -10.42 -14.56 0.30
N GLU A 319 -10.93 -14.46 1.54
CA GLU A 319 -12.28 -13.95 1.83
C GLU A 319 -12.43 -12.50 1.36
N ILE A 320 -11.47 -11.63 1.68
CA ILE A 320 -11.47 -10.22 1.23
C ILE A 320 -11.34 -10.12 -0.30
N HIS A 321 -10.47 -10.91 -0.93
CA HIS A 321 -10.37 -10.99 -2.39
C HIS A 321 -11.72 -11.34 -3.01
N ASN A 322 -12.38 -12.38 -2.50
CA ASN A 322 -13.68 -12.82 -3.02
C ASN A 322 -14.80 -11.79 -2.78
N LEU A 323 -14.74 -11.04 -1.68
CA LEU A 323 -15.71 -10.00 -1.34
C LEU A 323 -15.68 -8.81 -2.30
N PHE A 324 -14.50 -8.50 -2.87
CA PHE A 324 -14.29 -7.28 -3.66
C PHE A 324 -13.90 -7.51 -5.12
N LYS A 325 -13.70 -8.76 -5.57
CA LYS A 325 -13.27 -9.03 -6.94
C LYS A 325 -14.22 -8.46 -8.01
N ASP A 326 -15.52 -8.35 -7.71
CA ASP A 326 -16.52 -7.74 -8.60
C ASP A 326 -16.33 -6.22 -8.77
N MET A 327 -15.67 -5.57 -7.81
CA MET A 327 -15.29 -4.16 -7.86
C MET A 327 -14.02 -3.91 -8.66
N LYS A 328 -13.40 -4.95 -9.25
CA LYS A 328 -12.24 -4.88 -10.14
C LYS A 328 -11.04 -4.12 -9.54
N PHE A 329 -10.74 -4.38 -8.27
CA PHE A 329 -9.58 -3.78 -7.62
C PHE A 329 -8.27 -4.20 -8.30
N LYS A 330 -7.27 -3.33 -8.21
CA LYS A 330 -5.87 -3.62 -8.55
C LYS A 330 -5.08 -3.98 -7.30
N ARG A 331 -3.98 -4.68 -7.47
CA ARG A 331 -3.09 -5.07 -6.35
C ARG A 331 -2.00 -4.02 -6.10
N HIS A 332 -1.50 -3.96 -4.87
CA HIS A 332 -0.16 -3.44 -4.62
C HIS A 332 0.90 -4.52 -4.93
N TRP A 333 1.95 -4.17 -5.69
CA TRP A 333 2.94 -5.16 -6.14
C TRP A 333 3.93 -5.56 -5.05
N GLY A 334 4.17 -4.69 -4.07
CA GLY A 334 5.01 -4.97 -2.90
C GLY A 334 4.31 -5.76 -1.78
N LYS A 335 3.04 -6.15 -1.94
CA LYS A 335 2.21 -6.75 -0.88
C LYS A 335 1.62 -8.09 -1.35
N HIS A 336 1.08 -8.86 -0.41
CA HIS A 336 0.41 -10.13 -0.71
C HIS A 336 -0.80 -9.90 -1.62
N SER A 337 -1.09 -10.86 -2.50
CA SER A 337 -2.28 -10.84 -3.34
C SER A 337 -2.78 -12.27 -3.57
N CYS A 338 -4.09 -12.41 -3.72
CA CYS A 338 -4.77 -13.65 -4.08
C CYS A 338 -5.17 -13.71 -5.57
N MET A 339 -4.75 -12.72 -6.37
CA MET A 339 -5.07 -12.67 -7.80
C MET A 339 -4.50 -13.87 -8.57
N THR A 340 -5.33 -14.40 -9.44
CA THR A 340 -4.98 -15.40 -10.45
C THR A 340 -4.40 -14.75 -11.71
N PRO A 341 -3.69 -15.50 -12.56
CA PRO A 341 -3.21 -14.96 -13.84
C PRO A 341 -4.32 -14.45 -14.75
N GLU A 342 -5.48 -15.11 -14.75
CA GLU A 342 -6.63 -14.67 -15.53
C GLU A 342 -7.19 -13.34 -15.03
N GLU A 343 -7.29 -13.15 -13.71
CA GLU A 343 -7.71 -11.87 -13.12
C GLU A 343 -6.68 -10.76 -13.41
N VAL A 344 -5.37 -11.06 -13.34
CA VAL A 344 -4.34 -10.07 -13.67
C VAL A 344 -4.45 -9.64 -15.14
N GLN A 345 -4.66 -10.57 -16.07
CA GLN A 345 -4.89 -10.24 -17.48
C GLN A 345 -6.17 -9.40 -17.67
N GLU A 346 -7.27 -9.76 -17.00
CA GLU A 346 -8.53 -9.01 -17.09
C GLU A 346 -8.40 -7.58 -16.57
N ILE A 347 -7.75 -7.40 -15.41
CA ILE A 347 -7.67 -6.13 -14.70
C ILE A 347 -6.69 -5.15 -15.35
N TYR A 348 -5.56 -5.63 -15.86
CA TYR A 348 -4.53 -4.78 -16.45
C TYR A 348 -4.62 -4.68 -17.98
N GLY A 349 -5.22 -5.65 -18.66
CA GLY A 349 -5.54 -5.62 -20.09
C GLY A 349 -4.38 -5.15 -20.97
N GLU A 350 -4.65 -4.16 -21.82
CA GLU A 350 -3.67 -3.58 -22.76
C GLU A 350 -2.39 -3.06 -22.08
N ASN A 351 -2.48 -2.58 -20.83
CA ASN A 351 -1.29 -2.11 -20.12
C ASN A 351 -0.35 -3.27 -19.77
N LEU A 352 -0.89 -4.44 -19.44
CA LEU A 352 -0.09 -5.63 -19.22
C LEU A 352 0.54 -6.12 -20.53
N GLU A 353 -0.22 -6.10 -21.63
CA GLU A 353 0.29 -6.49 -22.95
C GLU A 353 1.47 -5.60 -23.38
N LYS A 354 1.33 -4.27 -23.24
CA LYS A 354 2.42 -3.31 -23.50
C LYS A 354 3.62 -3.55 -22.60
N PHE A 355 3.38 -3.75 -21.30
CA PHE A 355 4.45 -4.04 -20.34
C PHE A 355 5.23 -5.32 -20.73
N LEU A 356 4.52 -6.38 -21.10
CA LEU A 356 5.13 -7.65 -21.50
C LEU A 356 5.87 -7.54 -22.84
N ALA A 357 5.40 -6.73 -23.78
CA ALA A 357 6.11 -6.43 -25.03
C ALA A 357 7.45 -5.75 -24.74
N ILE A 358 7.45 -4.68 -23.93
CA ILE A 358 8.67 -3.99 -23.48
C ILE A 358 9.60 -4.95 -22.74
N LYS A 359 9.06 -5.82 -21.89
CA LYS A 359 9.83 -6.84 -21.17
C LYS A 359 10.52 -7.84 -22.11
N GLN A 360 9.90 -8.17 -23.24
CA GLN A 360 10.47 -9.07 -24.25
C GLN A 360 11.57 -8.38 -25.06
N GLU A 361 11.44 -7.08 -25.33
CA GLU A 361 12.47 -6.28 -26.03
C GLU A 361 13.71 -6.05 -25.16
N LEU A 362 13.51 -5.65 -23.90
CA LEU A 362 14.59 -5.33 -22.97
C LEU A 362 15.31 -6.57 -22.43
N ASP A 363 14.60 -7.68 -22.28
CA ASP A 363 15.15 -8.91 -21.70
C ASP A 363 14.70 -10.18 -22.45
N PRO A 364 15.12 -10.34 -23.72
CA PRO A 364 14.68 -11.45 -24.57
C PRO A 364 15.20 -12.81 -24.11
N LYS A 365 16.32 -12.84 -23.36
CA LYS A 365 16.91 -14.06 -22.80
C LYS A 365 16.29 -14.43 -21.45
N GLY A 366 15.56 -13.51 -20.82
CA GLY A 366 14.99 -13.71 -19.50
C GLY A 366 16.07 -13.79 -18.42
N THR A 367 16.97 -12.81 -18.39
CA THR A 367 17.96 -12.59 -17.34
C THR A 367 17.28 -12.21 -16.02
N PHE A 368 16.20 -11.43 -16.06
CA PHE A 368 15.49 -10.92 -14.87
C PHE A 368 14.21 -11.69 -14.58
N LYS A 369 14.30 -13.02 -14.53
CA LYS A 369 13.16 -13.90 -14.23
C LYS A 369 12.89 -13.98 -12.74
N ASN A 370 11.60 -14.10 -12.43
CA ASN A 370 11.10 -14.39 -11.10
C ASN A 370 9.94 -15.38 -11.25
N GLU A 371 10.10 -16.60 -10.75
CA GLU A 371 9.12 -17.68 -10.92
C GLU A 371 7.70 -17.28 -10.47
N TYR A 372 7.59 -16.53 -9.36
CA TYR A 372 6.31 -16.05 -8.88
C TYR A 372 5.64 -15.11 -9.89
N LEU A 373 6.39 -14.15 -10.44
CA LEU A 373 5.86 -13.22 -11.44
C LEU A 373 5.62 -13.91 -12.79
N GLU A 374 6.48 -14.84 -13.22
CA GLU A 374 6.26 -15.59 -14.47
C GLU A 374 4.97 -16.42 -14.42
N ASN A 375 4.69 -17.05 -13.27
CA ASN A 375 3.44 -17.77 -13.07
C ASN A 375 2.24 -16.81 -13.02
N LEU A 376 2.35 -15.73 -12.24
CA LEU A 376 1.26 -14.75 -12.08
C LEU A 376 0.92 -14.02 -13.39
N LEU A 377 1.91 -13.72 -14.22
CA LEU A 377 1.72 -13.04 -15.51
C LEU A 377 1.45 -14.01 -16.67
N GLY A 378 1.27 -15.31 -16.41
CA GLY A 378 0.96 -16.30 -17.44
C GLY A 378 2.10 -16.58 -18.43
N LEU A 379 3.35 -16.26 -18.06
CA LEU A 379 4.53 -16.44 -18.90
C LEU A 379 5.11 -17.85 -18.83
N SER A 380 4.79 -18.60 -17.78
CA SER A 380 5.27 -19.97 -17.56
C SER A 380 4.77 -20.96 -18.63
N PRO A 381 5.62 -21.87 -19.16
CA PRO A 381 5.22 -22.89 -20.14
C PRO A 381 4.07 -23.80 -19.67
N THR A 382 3.96 -24.06 -18.36
CA THR A 382 2.89 -24.88 -17.77
C THR A 382 1.53 -24.16 -17.76
N ALA A 383 1.50 -22.83 -17.67
CA ALA A 383 0.28 -22.03 -17.73
C ALA A 383 -0.38 -22.06 -19.12
N LYS A 384 0.43 -22.09 -20.20
CA LYS A 384 -0.07 -22.24 -21.58
C LYS A 384 -0.79 -23.58 -21.82
N VAL A 385 -0.33 -24.66 -21.18
CA VAL A 385 -0.96 -26.00 -21.32
C VAL A 385 -2.30 -26.08 -20.58
N ALA A 386 -2.44 -25.42 -19.42
CA ALA A 386 -3.68 -25.37 -18.67
C ALA A 386 -4.79 -24.58 -19.40
N ASN A 387 -4.44 -23.45 -20.01
CA ASN A 387 -5.40 -22.63 -20.78
C ASN A 387 -5.84 -23.29 -22.09
N VAL A 388 -4.99 -24.10 -22.73
CA VAL A 388 -5.39 -24.92 -23.88
C VAL A 388 -6.31 -26.08 -23.48
N LYS A 389 -6.11 -26.69 -22.30
CA LYS A 389 -6.99 -27.73 -21.78
C LYS A 389 -8.38 -27.20 -21.38
N ARG A 390 -8.47 -26.04 -20.71
CA ARG A 390 -9.75 -25.41 -20.34
C ARG A 390 -10.61 -25.00 -21.55
N LYS A 391 -9.99 -24.52 -22.64
CA LYS A 391 -10.73 -24.25 -23.90
C LYS A 391 -11.26 -25.52 -24.58
N LYS A 392 -10.63 -26.68 -24.36
CA LYS A 392 -11.07 -27.96 -24.94
C LYS A 392 -12.15 -28.68 -24.10
N SER A 393 -12.25 -28.41 -22.80
CA SER A 393 -13.19 -29.09 -21.89
C SER A 393 -14.59 -28.46 -21.82
N GLY A 394 -14.89 -27.45 -22.64
CA GLY A 394 -16.22 -26.82 -22.74
C GLY A 394 -17.31 -27.67 -23.42
N LYS A 395 -17.19 -29.01 -23.41
CA LYS A 395 -18.29 -29.92 -23.77
C LYS A 395 -18.80 -30.58 -22.49
N VAL A 396 -20.05 -30.26 -22.18
CA VAL A 396 -20.88 -30.82 -21.11
C VAL A 396 -20.77 -32.35 -21.11
N ALA A 397 -20.35 -32.92 -19.99
CA ALA A 397 -20.56 -34.33 -19.68
C ALA A 397 -21.51 -34.40 -18.49
N VAL A 398 -22.69 -34.95 -18.78
CA VAL A 398 -23.74 -35.31 -17.83
C VAL A 398 -23.18 -36.39 -16.89
N ALA A 399 -23.42 -36.22 -15.59
CA ALA A 399 -22.98 -37.16 -14.57
C ALA A 399 -23.90 -38.40 -14.54
N GLU A 400 -23.34 -39.58 -14.74
CA GLU A 400 -23.92 -40.84 -14.26
C GLU A 400 -23.35 -41.11 -12.87
N MET A 401 -24.26 -41.30 -11.91
CA MET A 401 -23.98 -41.78 -10.56
C MET A 401 -23.95 -43.30 -10.62
N GLU A 402 -22.85 -43.92 -10.23
CA GLU A 402 -22.85 -45.31 -9.77
C GLU A 402 -22.54 -45.31 -8.27
N GLU A 403 -23.49 -45.89 -7.54
CA GLU A 403 -23.38 -46.36 -6.16
C GLU A 403 -22.32 -47.46 -6.10
N ASP A 404 -21.60 -47.56 -4.98
CA ASP A 404 -21.07 -48.84 -4.54
C ASP A 404 -21.02 -48.88 -3.00
N GLU A 405 -21.77 -49.83 -2.48
CA GLU A 405 -21.71 -50.41 -1.13
C GLU A 405 -20.45 -51.28 -1.00
N ASP A 406 -19.71 -51.13 0.10
CA ASP A 406 -19.33 -52.20 1.06
C ASP A 406 -18.23 -51.71 2.05
#